data_AF-A0A497F4R3-F1
#
_entry.id   AF-A0A497F4R3-F1
#
_cell.length_a   1.000
_cell.length_b   1.000
_cell.length_c   1.000
_cell.angle_alpha   90.00
_cell.angle_beta   90.00
_cell.angle_gamma   90.00
#
_symmetry.space_group_name_H-M   'P 1'
#
loop_
_entity.id
_entity.type
_entity.pdbx_description
1 polymer ?
#
loop_
_entity_poly.entity_id
_entity_poly.type
_entity_poly.pdbx_seq_one_letter_code
_entity_poly.pdbx_strand_id
1 'polypeptide(L)'
;MSLSDKLSELDNIIAKLRYVKRGDWVLSSDHNDLVDAVKKIREALGLITGAEEPNYSNYTRIALKSIDISVKISLASVRGVIGFISRNEALIVYASLTDTGGASYAKPVILSIPDLSIISTYPEAGESFTYYLIQLTATTSFCSELTKKYYIIDTYTGDRRVIDVWRGKTKVASIDARDVPTDVPDSSYPCISHDGRYIAVLGIQYIDSSTFRLNIALYEGQT
;
A
#
# COMPACT_ATOMS: atom_id res chain seq x y z
N MET A 1 24.57 6.20 -14.90
CA MET A 1 24.63 7.60 -15.36
C MET A 1 25.00 8.44 -14.16
N SER A 2 26.02 9.29 -14.26
CA SER A 2 26.53 10.05 -13.11
C SER A 2 25.57 11.19 -12.71
N LEU A 3 25.72 11.74 -11.50
CA LEU A 3 24.98 12.94 -11.08
C LEU A 3 25.25 14.11 -12.03
N SER A 4 26.50 14.27 -12.48
CA SER A 4 26.91 15.30 -13.43
C SER A 4 26.12 15.20 -14.74
N ASP A 5 25.96 13.99 -15.27
CA ASP A 5 25.21 13.76 -16.51
C ASP A 5 23.72 14.13 -16.34
N LYS A 6 23.12 13.81 -15.18
CA LYS A 6 21.72 14.14 -14.87
C LYS A 6 21.50 15.65 -14.74
N LEU A 7 22.44 16.36 -14.13
CA LEU A 7 22.39 17.82 -14.01
C LEU A 7 22.53 18.48 -15.39
N SER A 8 23.42 17.97 -16.24
CA SER A 8 23.55 18.46 -17.62
C SER A 8 22.28 18.22 -18.44
N GLU A 9 21.63 17.06 -18.33
CA GLU A 9 20.32 16.83 -18.94
C GLU A 9 19.25 17.78 -18.42
N LEU A 10 19.23 18.03 -17.11
CA LEU A 10 18.27 18.94 -16.48
C LEU A 10 18.46 20.37 -17.01
N ASP A 11 19.69 20.86 -17.11
CA ASP A 11 19.98 22.19 -17.66
C ASP A 11 19.48 22.32 -19.10
N ASN A 12 19.65 21.27 -19.92
CA ASN A 12 19.15 21.23 -21.28
C ASN A 12 17.61 21.26 -21.36
N ILE A 13 16.90 20.72 -20.37
CA ILE A 13 15.43 20.79 -20.31
C ILE A 13 14.99 22.17 -19.80
N ILE A 14 15.64 22.69 -18.76
CA ILE A 14 15.34 24.01 -18.19
C ILE A 14 15.53 25.09 -19.25
N ALA A 15 16.53 24.97 -20.12
CA ALA A 15 16.75 25.90 -21.23
C ALA A 15 15.60 25.95 -22.25
N LYS A 16 14.75 24.90 -22.30
CA LYS A 16 13.54 24.86 -23.16
C LYS A 16 12.31 25.47 -22.49
N LEU A 17 12.32 25.60 -21.16
CA LEU A 17 11.21 26.17 -20.41
C LEU A 17 11.07 27.66 -20.75
N ARG A 18 9.99 28.01 -21.42
CA ARG A 18 9.62 29.41 -21.62
C ARG A 18 8.78 29.91 -20.46
N TYR A 19 8.93 31.19 -20.14
CA TYR A 19 8.02 31.85 -19.22
C TYR A 19 6.68 32.15 -19.92
N VAL A 20 5.58 31.66 -19.34
CA VAL A 20 4.22 31.89 -19.86
C VAL A 20 3.52 32.90 -18.96
N LYS A 21 3.09 34.02 -19.52
CA LYS A 21 2.35 35.07 -18.81
C LYS A 21 0.86 35.03 -19.18
N ARG A 22 0.05 35.73 -18.38
CA ARG A 22 -1.39 35.88 -18.65
C ARG A 22 -1.61 36.46 -20.05
N GLY A 23 -2.41 35.76 -20.85
CA GLY A 23 -2.71 36.12 -22.24
C GLY A 23 -1.89 35.37 -23.28
N ASP A 24 -0.83 34.67 -22.87
CA ASP A 24 -0.11 33.75 -23.76
C ASP A 24 -0.90 32.45 -23.96
N TRP A 25 -0.80 31.85 -25.15
CA TRP A 25 -1.25 30.48 -25.38
C TRP A 25 -0.36 29.51 -24.62
N VAL A 26 -0.93 28.53 -23.91
CA VAL A 26 -0.16 27.41 -23.32
C VAL A 26 0.01 26.34 -24.38
N LEU A 27 1.26 25.95 -24.65
CA LEU A 27 1.61 24.91 -25.60
C LEU A 27 1.78 23.58 -24.85
N SER A 28 1.57 22.47 -25.54
CA SER A 28 1.84 21.14 -24.98
C SER A 28 3.30 20.97 -24.57
N SER A 29 4.24 21.62 -25.28
CA SER A 29 5.65 21.64 -24.94
C SER A 29 5.92 22.21 -23.55
N ASP A 30 5.22 23.28 -23.13
CA ASP A 30 5.46 23.90 -21.83
C ASP A 30 5.14 22.95 -20.67
N HIS A 31 4.07 22.17 -20.82
CA HIS A 31 3.70 21.16 -19.85
C HIS A 31 4.68 19.98 -19.88
N ASN A 32 5.02 19.49 -21.07
CA ASN A 32 5.90 18.34 -21.23
C ASN A 32 7.32 18.63 -20.71
N ASP A 33 7.90 19.77 -21.08
CA ASP A 33 9.22 20.19 -20.61
C ASP A 33 9.24 20.36 -19.08
N LEU A 34 8.16 20.90 -18.48
CA LEU A 34 8.04 21.02 -17.03
C LEU A 34 7.96 19.64 -16.35
N VAL A 35 7.16 18.72 -16.90
CA VAL A 35 7.06 17.35 -16.41
C VAL A 35 8.42 16.64 -16.51
N ASP A 36 9.16 16.84 -17.60
CA ASP A 36 10.46 16.23 -17.82
C ASP A 36 11.54 16.82 -16.92
N ALA A 37 11.53 18.14 -16.66
CA ALA A 37 12.39 18.77 -15.67
C ALA A 37 12.15 18.19 -14.27
N VAL A 38 10.88 18.05 -13.86
CA VAL A 38 10.52 17.45 -12.55
C VAL A 38 10.94 15.97 -12.47
N LYS A 39 10.86 15.21 -13.56
CA LYS A 39 11.40 13.84 -13.60
C LYS A 39 12.91 13.84 -13.34
N LYS A 40 13.67 14.70 -14.03
CA LYS A 40 15.13 14.76 -13.89
C LYS A 40 15.60 15.28 -12.55
N ILE A 41 14.92 16.26 -11.96
CA ILE A 41 15.17 16.70 -10.58
C ILE A 41 15.06 15.52 -9.61
N ARG A 42 14.03 14.68 -9.75
CA ARG A 42 13.86 13.51 -8.87
C ARG A 42 14.97 12.47 -9.06
N GLU A 43 15.38 12.22 -10.31
CA GLU A 43 16.53 11.33 -10.60
C GLU A 43 17.81 11.85 -9.94
N ALA A 44 18.10 13.15 -10.05
CA ALA A 44 19.27 13.78 -9.43
C ALA A 44 19.21 13.76 -7.90
N LEU A 45 18.04 14.06 -7.32
CA LEU A 45 17.82 13.99 -5.87
C LEU A 45 17.99 12.56 -5.34
N GLY A 46 17.56 11.54 -6.09
CA GLY A 46 17.78 10.14 -5.72
C GLY A 46 19.27 9.81 -5.58
N LEU A 47 20.10 10.30 -6.51
CA LEU A 47 21.57 10.13 -6.44
C LEU A 47 22.21 10.89 -5.27
N ILE A 48 21.68 12.06 -4.90
CA ILE A 48 22.22 12.87 -3.78
C ILE A 48 21.85 12.25 -2.42
N THR A 49 20.60 11.82 -2.29
CA THR A 49 20.07 11.28 -1.04
C THR A 49 20.42 9.82 -0.82
N GLY A 50 20.94 9.14 -1.84
CA GLY A 50 21.05 7.67 -1.86
C GLY A 50 19.68 6.99 -1.91
N ALA A 51 18.58 7.75 -2.07
CA ALA A 51 17.27 7.21 -2.33
C ALA A 51 17.22 6.76 -3.79
N GLU A 52 17.77 5.58 -4.07
CA GLU A 52 17.43 4.88 -5.31
C GLU A 52 15.90 4.76 -5.36
N GLU A 53 15.30 4.97 -6.54
CA GLU A 53 13.88 4.63 -6.67
C GLU A 53 13.77 3.15 -6.32
N PRO A 54 13.00 2.77 -5.27
CA PRO A 54 12.96 1.39 -4.84
C PRO A 54 12.68 0.50 -6.04
N ASN A 55 13.47 -0.56 -6.19
CA ASN A 55 13.24 -1.50 -7.26
C ASN A 55 12.01 -2.34 -6.93
N TYR A 56 10.83 -1.77 -7.22
CA TYR A 56 9.53 -2.40 -7.00
C TYR A 56 9.31 -3.66 -7.86
N SER A 57 10.30 -4.14 -8.63
CA SER A 57 10.18 -5.44 -9.30
C SER A 57 10.40 -6.61 -8.33
N ASN A 58 11.12 -6.38 -7.23
CA ASN A 58 11.54 -7.43 -6.30
C ASN A 58 11.18 -7.05 -4.86
N TYR A 59 10.20 -7.77 -4.31
CA TYR A 59 9.85 -7.69 -2.89
C TYR A 59 10.32 -8.96 -2.20
N THR A 60 11.07 -8.80 -1.11
CA THR A 60 11.52 -9.92 -0.27
C THR A 60 10.66 -9.98 0.97
N ARG A 61 10.16 -11.16 1.32
CA ARG A 61 9.43 -11.35 2.57
C ARG A 61 10.38 -11.16 3.76
N ILE A 62 10.07 -10.20 4.62
CA ILE A 62 10.86 -9.86 5.81
C ILE A 62 10.19 -10.34 7.11
N ALA A 63 8.88 -10.60 7.09
CA ALA A 63 8.18 -11.20 8.22
C ALA A 63 6.99 -12.06 7.78
N LEU A 64 6.70 -13.11 8.56
CA LEU A 64 5.47 -13.90 8.51
C LEU A 64 5.03 -14.15 9.94
N LYS A 65 3.82 -13.72 10.32
CA LYS A 65 3.36 -13.77 11.70
C LYS A 65 1.88 -14.12 11.80
N SER A 66 1.56 -14.97 12.75
CA SER A 66 0.19 -15.26 13.19
C SER A 66 0.00 -14.71 14.59
N ILE A 67 -1.05 -13.92 14.79
CA ILE A 67 -1.33 -13.22 16.05
C ILE A 67 -2.77 -13.51 16.45
N ASP A 68 -2.96 -14.11 17.62
CA ASP A 68 -4.30 -14.34 18.18
C ASP A 68 -4.78 -13.07 18.88
N ILE A 69 -5.96 -12.59 18.51
CA ILE A 69 -6.57 -11.35 18.99
C ILE A 69 -7.87 -11.69 19.71
N SER A 70 -7.90 -11.39 21.01
CA SER A 70 -9.11 -11.53 21.81
C SER A 70 -10.06 -10.33 21.63
N VAL A 71 -11.35 -10.62 21.69
CA VAL A 71 -12.43 -9.63 21.60
C VAL A 71 -13.40 -9.75 22.77
N LYS A 72 -14.16 -8.69 23.04
CA LYS A 72 -15.15 -8.68 24.15
C LYS A 72 -16.55 -9.10 23.73
N ILE A 73 -16.79 -9.27 22.42
CA ILE A 73 -18.07 -9.73 21.87
C ILE A 73 -18.06 -11.25 21.72
N SER A 74 -19.24 -11.87 21.71
CA SER A 74 -19.39 -13.28 21.36
C SER A 74 -19.37 -13.42 19.85
N LEU A 75 -18.24 -13.80 19.28
CA LEU A 75 -18.06 -13.96 17.84
C LEU A 75 -18.89 -15.11 17.28
N ALA A 76 -19.61 -14.82 16.19
CA ALA A 76 -20.19 -15.83 15.30
C ALA A 76 -19.29 -16.09 14.09
N SER A 77 -18.66 -15.04 13.55
CA SER A 77 -17.79 -15.17 12.37
C SER A 77 -16.83 -13.98 12.23
N VAL A 78 -15.75 -14.19 11.49
CA VAL A 78 -14.90 -13.13 10.92
C VAL A 78 -15.27 -12.93 9.45
N ARG A 79 -15.43 -11.67 9.01
CA ARG A 79 -15.91 -11.35 7.66
C ARG A 79 -14.83 -10.86 6.71
N GLY A 80 -13.73 -10.33 7.23
CA GLY A 80 -12.66 -9.78 6.42
C GLY A 80 -11.64 -9.02 7.23
N VAL A 81 -10.54 -8.66 6.58
CA VAL A 81 -9.50 -7.83 7.18
C VAL A 81 -8.99 -6.84 6.16
N ILE A 82 -8.90 -5.57 6.52
CA ILE A 82 -8.26 -4.54 5.70
C ILE A 82 -7.15 -3.89 6.49
N GLY A 83 -6.19 -3.29 5.80
CA GLY A 83 -5.16 -2.52 6.49
C GLY A 83 -4.54 -1.44 5.64
N PHE A 84 -3.75 -0.60 6.29
CA PHE A 84 -2.90 0.39 5.66
C PHE A 84 -1.62 0.57 6.46
N ILE A 85 -0.53 0.91 5.75
CA ILE A 85 0.75 1.21 6.38
C ILE A 85 0.88 2.73 6.50
N SER A 86 0.93 3.21 7.73
CA SER A 86 1.10 4.62 8.04
C SER A 86 2.52 5.11 7.70
N ARG A 87 2.72 6.44 7.67
CA ARG A 87 4.04 7.03 7.43
C ARG A 87 5.07 6.76 8.51
N ASN A 88 4.61 6.48 9.73
CA ASN A 88 5.48 6.15 10.85
C ASN A 88 5.78 4.65 10.88
N GLU A 89 5.65 3.96 9.74
CA GLU A 89 5.90 2.53 9.60
C GLU A 89 5.11 1.71 10.64
N ALA A 90 3.85 2.08 10.88
CA ALA A 90 2.92 1.25 11.63
C ALA A 90 1.88 0.66 10.68
N LEU A 91 1.65 -0.65 10.77
CA LEU A 91 0.60 -1.36 10.06
C LEU A 91 -0.68 -1.29 10.89
N ILE A 92 -1.71 -0.62 10.36
CA ILE A 92 -3.02 -0.50 10.98
C ILE A 92 -3.95 -1.47 10.27
N VAL A 93 -4.59 -2.34 11.05
CA VAL A 93 -5.45 -3.42 10.58
C VAL A 93 -6.84 -3.27 11.17
N TYR A 94 -7.87 -3.47 10.36
CA TYR A 94 -9.26 -3.54 10.79
C TYR A 94 -9.82 -4.91 10.43
N ALA A 95 -10.15 -5.70 11.45
CA ALA A 95 -10.91 -6.93 11.26
C ALA A 95 -12.42 -6.61 11.33
N SER A 96 -13.16 -7.08 10.33
CA SER A 96 -14.63 -7.05 10.32
C SER A 96 -15.16 -8.32 10.95
N LEU A 97 -16.03 -8.17 11.94
CA LEU A 97 -16.50 -9.20 12.83
C LEU A 97 -18.03 -9.21 12.87
N THR A 98 -18.62 -10.36 13.15
CA THR A 98 -20.06 -10.49 13.42
C THR A 98 -20.25 -11.25 14.71
N ASP A 99 -21.08 -10.71 15.60
CA ASP A 99 -21.42 -11.37 16.85
C ASP A 99 -22.55 -12.40 16.68
N THR A 100 -22.84 -13.16 17.74
CA THR A 100 -23.94 -14.15 17.77
C THR A 100 -25.33 -13.53 17.68
N GLY A 101 -25.46 -12.22 17.87
CA GLY A 101 -26.69 -11.45 17.62
C GLY A 101 -26.84 -10.96 16.17
N GLY A 102 -25.83 -11.16 15.32
CA GLY A 102 -25.79 -10.68 13.93
C GLY A 102 -25.34 -9.22 13.78
N ALA A 103 -24.93 -8.55 14.86
CA ALA A 103 -24.37 -7.20 14.81
C ALA A 103 -22.93 -7.22 14.27
N SER A 104 -22.57 -6.21 13.49
CA SER A 104 -21.24 -6.09 12.86
C SER A 104 -20.34 -5.13 13.62
N TYR A 105 -19.07 -5.52 13.78
CA TYR A 105 -18.07 -4.79 14.55
C TYR A 105 -16.74 -4.70 13.81
N ALA A 106 -16.04 -3.58 13.98
CA ALA A 106 -14.67 -3.42 13.55
C ALA A 106 -13.73 -3.55 14.77
N LYS A 107 -12.63 -4.30 14.60
CA LYS A 107 -11.55 -4.41 15.58
C LYS A 107 -10.25 -3.83 15.02
N PRO A 108 -9.87 -2.61 15.43
CA PRO A 108 -8.61 -2.01 15.05
C PRO A 108 -7.43 -2.61 15.83
N VAL A 109 -6.36 -2.96 15.11
CA VAL A 109 -5.09 -3.46 15.64
C VAL A 109 -3.95 -2.66 15.00
N ILE A 110 -3.03 -2.14 15.81
CA ILE A 110 -1.86 -1.39 15.35
C ILE A 110 -0.61 -2.22 15.64
N LEU A 111 0.19 -2.45 14.61
CA LEU A 111 1.41 -3.26 14.65
C LEU A 111 2.63 -2.43 14.24
N SER A 112 3.77 -2.71 14.85
CA SER A 112 5.06 -2.14 14.42
C SER A 112 5.55 -2.77 13.12
N ILE A 113 6.27 -2.02 12.29
CA ILE A 113 7.09 -2.56 11.20
C ILE A 113 8.57 -2.37 11.60
N PRO A 114 9.45 -3.36 11.33
CA PRO A 114 9.19 -4.62 10.65
C PRO A 114 8.70 -5.78 11.54
N ASP A 115 8.75 -5.63 12.87
CA ASP A 115 8.58 -6.76 13.81
C ASP A 115 7.15 -7.32 13.92
N LEU A 116 6.16 -6.59 13.41
CA LEU A 116 4.73 -6.90 13.52
C LEU A 116 4.30 -7.11 14.98
N SER A 117 4.88 -6.36 15.92
CA SER A 117 4.53 -6.44 17.34
C SER A 117 3.31 -5.56 17.60
N ILE A 118 2.38 -6.03 18.44
CA ILE A 118 1.20 -5.23 18.81
C ILE A 118 1.67 -3.98 19.57
N ILE A 119 1.45 -2.82 18.95
CA ILE A 119 1.61 -1.51 19.59
C ILE A 119 0.35 -1.21 20.40
N SER A 120 -0.82 -1.43 19.80
CA SER A 120 -2.10 -1.13 20.42
C SER A 120 -3.24 -1.94 19.82
N THR A 121 -4.29 -2.15 20.62
CA THR A 121 -5.58 -2.68 20.17
C THR A 121 -6.68 -1.80 20.73
N TYR A 122 -7.75 -1.63 19.95
CA TYR A 122 -8.91 -0.86 20.40
C TYR A 122 -10.09 -1.79 20.71
N PRO A 123 -11.04 -1.37 21.55
CA PRO A 123 -12.30 -2.09 21.72
C PRO A 123 -13.04 -2.24 20.39
N GLU A 124 -13.93 -3.22 20.32
CA GLU A 124 -14.83 -3.42 19.20
C GLU A 124 -15.77 -2.21 19.11
N ALA A 125 -15.79 -1.56 17.96
CA ALA A 125 -16.75 -0.49 17.66
C ALA A 125 -17.79 -1.03 16.69
N GLY A 126 -19.07 -0.71 16.91
CA GLY A 126 -20.12 -1.03 15.94
C GLY A 126 -19.74 -0.47 14.57
N GLU A 127 -19.86 -1.27 13.51
CA GLU A 127 -19.48 -0.83 12.16
C GLU A 127 -20.40 0.31 11.70
N SER A 128 -19.90 1.54 11.78
CA SER A 128 -20.47 2.73 11.13
C SER A 128 -19.58 3.19 9.98
N PHE A 129 -18.92 2.25 9.30
CA PHE A 129 -18.05 2.59 8.18
C PHE A 129 -18.83 2.59 6.88
N THR A 130 -19.06 3.78 6.32
CA THR A 130 -19.46 3.91 4.91
C THR A 130 -18.19 3.92 4.08
N TYR A 131 -17.67 2.74 3.71
CA TYR A 131 -16.61 2.65 2.71
C TYR A 131 -17.23 2.76 1.31
N TYR A 132 -16.80 3.74 0.52
CA TYR A 132 -16.89 3.64 -0.94
C TYR A 132 -15.75 2.74 -1.43
N LEU A 133 -15.87 1.44 -1.17
CA LEU A 133 -15.07 0.44 -1.85
C LEU A 133 -15.65 0.31 -3.25
N ILE A 134 -14.89 0.72 -4.27
CA ILE A 134 -15.15 0.24 -5.64
C ILE A 134 -14.65 -1.20 -5.68
N GLN A 135 -15.43 -2.13 -5.10
CA GLN A 135 -15.22 -3.56 -5.21
C GLN A 135 -15.61 -3.99 -6.64
N LEU A 136 -14.68 -3.83 -7.58
CA LEU A 136 -14.71 -4.57 -8.84
C LEU A 136 -13.94 -5.86 -8.61
N THR A 137 -14.63 -6.87 -8.07
CA THR A 137 -14.42 -8.35 -8.03
C THR A 137 -13.02 -9.01 -8.10
N ALA A 138 -11.90 -8.31 -8.19
CA ALA A 138 -10.55 -8.86 -8.26
C ALA A 138 -9.44 -7.80 -8.07
N THR A 139 -9.79 -6.56 -7.70
CA THR A 139 -8.85 -5.45 -7.77
C THR A 139 -9.04 -4.49 -6.61
N THR A 140 -8.00 -4.31 -5.79
CA THR A 140 -7.96 -3.26 -4.78
C THR A 140 -7.04 -2.15 -5.24
N SER A 141 -7.56 -0.92 -5.33
CA SER A 141 -6.76 0.26 -5.70
C SER A 141 -6.45 1.11 -4.48
N PHE A 142 -5.17 1.41 -4.26
CA PHE A 142 -4.74 2.35 -3.22
C PHE A 142 -4.21 3.63 -3.90
N CYS A 143 -4.71 4.78 -3.46
CA CYS A 143 -4.15 6.07 -3.80
C CYS A 143 -3.50 6.64 -2.53
N SER A 144 -2.20 6.92 -2.58
CA SER A 144 -1.61 7.79 -1.58
C SER A 144 -1.82 9.24 -2.03
N GLU A 145 -2.70 9.98 -1.36
CA GLU A 145 -2.89 11.41 -1.65
C GLU A 145 -1.59 12.21 -1.56
N LEU A 146 -0.65 11.74 -0.74
CA LEU A 146 0.63 12.42 -0.54
C LEU A 146 1.65 12.18 -1.65
N THR A 147 1.80 10.94 -2.08
CA THR A 147 2.77 10.62 -3.13
C THR A 147 2.16 10.71 -4.53
N LYS A 148 0.82 10.85 -4.61
CA LYS A 148 0.01 10.76 -5.83
C LYS A 148 0.33 9.49 -6.62
N LYS A 149 0.74 8.43 -5.91
CA LYS A 149 1.01 7.10 -6.47
C LYS A 149 -0.27 6.28 -6.42
N TYR A 150 -0.50 5.52 -7.48
CA TYR A 150 -1.63 4.61 -7.62
C TYR A 150 -1.10 3.21 -7.69
N TYR A 151 -1.56 2.35 -6.78
CA TYR A 151 -1.24 0.94 -6.80
C TYR A 151 -2.51 0.15 -7.07
N ILE A 152 -2.49 -0.66 -8.12
CA ILE A 152 -3.56 -1.62 -8.41
C ILE A 152 -3.03 -2.97 -7.97
N ILE A 153 -3.79 -3.68 -7.14
CA ILE A 153 -3.44 -5.02 -6.71
C ILE A 153 -4.47 -6.02 -7.22
N ASP A 154 -4.03 -6.89 -8.13
CA ASP A 154 -4.79 -8.04 -8.61
C ASP A 154 -4.83 -9.11 -7.52
N THR A 155 -6.03 -9.57 -7.17
CA THR A 155 -6.27 -10.53 -6.08
C THR A 155 -6.58 -11.95 -6.58
N TYR A 156 -6.40 -12.26 -7.87
CA TYR A 156 -6.58 -13.63 -8.35
C TYR A 156 -5.62 -14.62 -7.67
N THR A 157 -6.15 -15.82 -7.39
CA THR A 157 -5.57 -16.86 -6.52
C THR A 157 -4.08 -17.12 -6.77
N GLY A 158 -3.26 -16.80 -5.76
CA GLY A 158 -1.86 -17.25 -5.63
C GLY A 158 -0.81 -16.17 -5.81
N ASP A 159 -0.91 -15.39 -6.90
CA ASP A 159 0.06 -14.35 -7.26
C ASP A 159 -0.61 -12.98 -7.22
N ARG A 160 -0.16 -12.12 -6.30
CA ARG A 160 -0.66 -10.74 -6.26
C ARG A 160 0.24 -9.83 -7.05
N ARG A 161 -0.35 -9.15 -8.03
CA ARG A 161 0.36 -8.19 -8.87
C ARG A 161 0.17 -6.81 -8.32
N VAL A 162 1.23 -6.22 -7.79
CA VAL A 162 1.24 -4.77 -7.51
C VAL A 162 1.62 -4.07 -8.80
N ILE A 163 0.70 -3.26 -9.31
CA ILE A 163 0.91 -2.39 -10.46
C ILE A 163 1.11 -0.98 -9.93
N ASP A 164 2.31 -0.46 -10.04
CA ASP A 164 2.55 0.97 -9.92
C ASP A 164 2.08 1.66 -11.22
N VAL A 165 1.00 2.43 -11.16
CA VAL A 165 0.44 3.13 -12.33
C VAL A 165 1.12 4.49 -12.55
N TRP A 166 2.09 4.84 -11.72
CA TRP A 166 2.71 6.15 -11.79
C TRP A 166 3.56 6.33 -13.07
N ARG A 167 3.34 7.46 -13.76
CA ARG A 167 4.07 7.90 -14.97
C ARG A 167 3.99 6.98 -16.20
N GLY A 168 2.98 6.10 -16.29
CA GLY A 168 2.81 5.22 -17.44
C GLY A 168 3.87 4.10 -17.54
N LYS A 169 4.59 3.84 -16.44
CA LYS A 169 5.47 2.68 -16.30
C LYS A 169 4.83 1.67 -15.36
N THR A 170 4.05 0.76 -15.92
CA THR A 170 3.54 -0.42 -15.20
C THR A 170 4.72 -1.29 -14.80
N LYS A 171 5.15 -1.24 -13.54
CA LYS A 171 5.99 -2.29 -12.95
C LYS A 171 5.07 -3.29 -12.27
N VAL A 172 5.17 -4.55 -12.69
CA VAL A 172 4.45 -5.66 -12.05
C VAL A 172 5.40 -6.31 -11.07
N ALA A 173 5.09 -6.18 -9.78
CA ALA A 173 5.70 -7.01 -8.74
C ALA A 173 4.75 -8.16 -8.44
N SER A 174 5.23 -9.41 -8.54
CA SER A 174 4.48 -10.55 -8.00
C SER A 174 4.95 -10.80 -6.58
N ILE A 175 4.01 -10.92 -5.65
CA ILE A 175 4.26 -11.46 -4.32
C ILE A 175 3.48 -12.76 -4.16
N ASP A 176 4.17 -13.81 -3.71
CA ASP A 176 3.55 -15.08 -3.34
C ASP A 176 3.01 -14.95 -1.92
N ALA A 177 1.68 -15.02 -1.78
CA ALA A 177 0.98 -14.91 -0.50
C ALA A 177 0.20 -16.19 -0.15
N ARG A 178 0.53 -17.32 -0.77
CA ARG A 178 -0.16 -18.61 -0.53
C ARG A 178 0.00 -19.11 0.90
N ASP A 179 1.00 -18.61 1.62
CA ASP A 179 1.31 -18.97 2.99
C ASP A 179 0.72 -18.01 4.04
N VAL A 180 -0.18 -17.10 3.64
CA VAL A 180 -0.98 -16.29 4.55
C VAL A 180 -2.36 -16.93 4.68
N PRO A 181 -2.61 -17.75 5.72
CA PRO A 181 -3.84 -18.50 5.83
C PRO A 181 -5.04 -17.59 6.04
N THR A 182 -6.17 -17.97 5.46
CA THR A 182 -7.45 -17.36 5.77
C THR A 182 -8.59 -18.36 5.61
N ASP A 183 -9.60 -18.22 6.46
CA ASP A 183 -10.87 -18.95 6.35
C ASP A 183 -11.91 -18.14 5.55
N VAL A 184 -11.57 -16.90 5.18
CA VAL A 184 -12.43 -15.97 4.47
C VAL A 184 -11.82 -15.75 3.08
N PRO A 185 -12.46 -16.27 2.02
CA PRO A 185 -11.94 -16.23 0.64
C PRO A 185 -11.52 -14.82 0.18
N ASP A 186 -12.24 -13.81 0.66
CA ASP A 186 -12.03 -12.42 0.27
C ASP A 186 -11.14 -11.64 1.24
N SER A 187 -10.59 -12.23 2.31
CA SER A 187 -9.92 -11.41 3.34
C SER A 187 -8.44 -11.16 3.09
N SER A 188 -7.91 -11.71 2.00
CA SER A 188 -6.50 -11.58 1.71
C SER A 188 -6.23 -10.29 0.93
N TYR A 189 -6.37 -9.15 1.61
CA TYR A 189 -6.12 -7.85 1.02
C TYR A 189 -4.66 -7.45 1.24
N PRO A 190 -3.92 -7.13 0.16
CA PRO A 190 -2.62 -6.51 0.29
C PRO A 190 -2.78 -5.02 0.58
N CYS A 191 -1.89 -4.44 1.37
CA CYS A 191 -1.76 -3.00 1.54
C CYS A 191 -0.30 -2.57 1.40
N ILE A 192 -0.08 -1.40 0.82
CA ILE A 192 1.25 -0.88 0.49
C ILE A 192 1.53 0.41 1.27
N SER A 193 2.79 0.60 1.69
CA SER A 193 3.23 1.86 2.31
C SER A 193 3.20 3.02 1.32
N HIS A 194 3.09 4.24 1.84
CA HIS A 194 2.96 5.44 1.00
C HIS A 194 4.13 5.63 0.02
N ASP A 195 5.32 5.20 0.40
CA ASP A 195 6.54 5.26 -0.39
C ASP A 195 6.72 4.02 -1.27
N GLY A 196 5.93 2.97 -1.07
CA GLY A 196 6.02 1.70 -1.77
C GLY A 196 7.07 0.74 -1.20
N ARG A 197 7.77 1.11 -0.11
CA ARG A 197 8.80 0.30 0.52
C ARG A 197 8.28 -1.03 1.05
N TYR A 198 7.09 -1.02 1.65
CA TYR A 198 6.50 -2.20 2.29
C TYR A 198 5.21 -2.62 1.63
N ILE A 199 5.02 -3.93 1.46
CA ILE A 199 3.72 -4.53 1.18
C ILE A 199 3.40 -5.48 2.33
N ALA A 200 2.22 -5.33 2.93
CA ALA A 200 1.68 -6.31 3.85
C ALA A 200 0.53 -7.06 3.18
N VAL A 201 0.50 -8.37 3.35
CA VAL A 201 -0.60 -9.23 2.98
C VAL A 201 -1.24 -9.75 4.25
N LEU A 202 -2.53 -9.47 4.39
CA LEU A 202 -3.31 -9.84 5.56
C LEU A 202 -4.11 -11.11 5.28
N GLY A 203 -4.45 -11.85 6.31
CA GLY A 203 -5.41 -12.94 6.29
C GLY A 203 -6.03 -13.08 7.67
N ILE A 204 -7.29 -13.50 7.73
CA ILE A 204 -7.99 -13.69 9.01
C ILE A 204 -8.59 -15.08 9.12
N GLN A 205 -8.58 -15.63 10.33
CA GLN A 205 -9.13 -16.94 10.67
C GLN A 205 -9.97 -16.87 11.95
N TYR A 206 -11.08 -17.59 11.96
CA TYR A 206 -11.90 -17.73 13.15
C TYR A 206 -11.33 -18.84 14.03
N ILE A 207 -11.10 -18.56 15.32
CA ILE A 207 -10.55 -19.55 16.24
C ILE A 207 -11.65 -20.07 17.17
N ASP A 208 -12.29 -19.15 17.89
CA ASP A 208 -13.37 -19.46 18.83
C ASP A 208 -14.29 -18.24 19.03
N SER A 209 -15.25 -18.36 19.95
CA SER A 209 -16.28 -17.35 20.24
C SER A 209 -15.74 -16.02 20.79
N SER A 210 -14.45 -15.92 21.08
CA SER A 210 -13.81 -14.74 21.69
C SER A 210 -12.46 -14.40 21.06
N THR A 211 -12.00 -15.18 20.09
CA THR A 211 -10.67 -15.06 19.51
C THR A 211 -10.71 -15.26 18.01
N PHE A 212 -9.99 -14.40 17.30
CA PHE A 212 -9.63 -14.63 15.90
C PHE A 212 -8.11 -14.56 15.73
N ARG A 213 -7.60 -15.12 14.64
CA ARG A 213 -6.19 -15.08 14.28
C ARG A 213 -5.98 -14.17 13.09
N LEU A 214 -5.04 -13.25 13.24
CA LEU A 214 -4.54 -12.38 12.18
C LEU A 214 -3.23 -12.96 11.64
N ASN A 215 -3.23 -13.33 10.37
CA ASN A 215 -2.06 -13.80 9.63
C ASN A 215 -1.52 -12.68 8.75
N ILE A 216 -0.21 -12.45 8.78
CA ILE A 216 0.43 -11.32 8.11
C ILE A 216 1.72 -11.78 7.47
N ALA A 217 1.87 -11.55 6.17
CA ALA A 217 3.18 -11.55 5.52
C ALA A 217 3.56 -10.11 5.18
N LEU A 218 4.77 -9.70 5.58
CA LEU A 218 5.33 -8.39 5.27
C LEU A 218 6.50 -8.56 4.31
N TYR A 219 6.50 -7.76 3.25
CA TYR A 219 7.53 -7.73 2.22
C TYR A 219 8.13 -6.34 2.16
N GLU A 220 9.43 -6.28 1.89
CA GLU A 220 10.17 -5.04 1.68
C GLU A 220 10.72 -5.04 0.24
N GLY A 221 10.51 -3.94 -0.47
CA GLY A 221 11.07 -3.72 -1.79
C GLY A 221 12.56 -3.48 -1.67
N GLN A 222 13.37 -4.18 -2.46
CA GLN A 222 14.81 -3.91 -2.51
C GLN A 222 15.03 -2.56 -3.19
N THR A 223 15.76 -1.66 -2.53
CA THR A 223 16.31 -0.45 -3.16
C THR A 223 17.49 -0.83 -4.04
#